data_AF-A0A7S2M0Q5-F1
#
_entry.id   AF-A0A7S2M0Q5-F1
#
_cell.length_a   1.000
_cell.length_b   1.000
_cell.length_c   1.000
_cell.angle_alpha   90.00
_cell.angle_beta   90.00
_cell.angle_gamma   90.00
#
_symmetry.space_group_name_H-M   'P 1'
#
loop_
_entity.id
_entity.type
_entity.pdbx_description
1 polymer ?
#
loop_
_entity_poly.entity_id
_entity_poly.type
_entity_poly.pdbx_seq_one_letter_code
_entity_poly.pdbx_strand_id
1 'polypeptide(L)'
;APPMCPPATRFLGSFSLRTGALAVLGLDAFYGCVLVFLHMMLLGSTDEPVTEQFTWQSMTQPHRRLAEGGGLARVRTRSWWLQFMDLDFGFGHQLLGLPDQANLVMGMCYGSLVTLAALYNIQAITSNEPQRAKYARYFTTFAHLQIFVYVSVQLLKFPKLCRVIMVQYLPDLAMQCHVLWYIYTGRVVAVTLLMSLSTWVFASYSFVLSFGHDAHAALDHPAYAEVVEHPSPSAGRSPGPGR
;
A
#
# COMPACT_ATOMS: atom_id res chain seq x y z
N ALA A 1 19.67 22.75 8.64
CA ALA A 1 18.99 21.61 7.98
C ALA A 1 17.82 21.20 8.86
N PRO A 2 16.63 20.88 8.30
CA PRO A 2 15.55 20.34 9.12
C PRO A 2 16.00 19.03 9.80
N PRO A 3 15.54 18.74 11.02
CA PRO A 3 15.91 17.52 11.74
C PRO A 3 15.29 16.31 11.03
N MET A 4 15.97 15.79 10.02
CA MET A 4 15.66 14.48 9.47
C MET A 4 16.33 13.44 10.35
N CYS A 5 15.61 12.37 10.70
CA CYS A 5 16.24 11.17 11.25
C CYS A 5 17.39 10.76 10.32
N PRO A 6 18.55 10.35 10.86
CA PRO A 6 19.66 9.91 10.03
C PRO A 6 19.16 8.77 9.10
N PRO A 7 19.55 8.78 7.82
CA PRO A 7 19.19 7.70 6.91
C PRO A 7 19.74 6.39 7.47
N ALA A 8 18.99 5.30 7.26
CA ALA A 8 19.48 3.98 7.61
C ALA A 8 20.78 3.72 6.85
N THR A 9 21.85 3.35 7.56
CA THR A 9 23.12 2.92 6.93
C THR A 9 23.07 1.45 6.52
N ARG A 10 22.19 0.66 7.16
CA ARG A 10 21.96 -0.77 6.90
C ARG A 10 20.48 -1.11 7.04
N PHE A 11 20.01 -2.16 6.36
CA PHE A 11 18.61 -2.58 6.41
C PHE A 11 18.27 -3.25 7.74
N LEU A 12 19.00 -4.33 8.07
CA LEU A 12 18.89 -5.09 9.32
C LEU A 12 20.26 -5.76 9.60
N GLY A 13 21.00 -5.29 10.59
CA GLY A 13 22.30 -5.88 10.97
C GLY A 13 23.35 -5.84 9.84
N SER A 14 23.58 -6.96 9.17
CA SER A 14 24.59 -7.13 8.10
C SER A 14 24.02 -7.02 6.68
N PHE A 15 22.71 -6.85 6.50
CA PHE A 15 22.12 -6.74 5.16
C PHE A 15 22.36 -5.36 4.54
N SER A 16 22.86 -5.38 3.29
CA SER A 16 23.08 -4.16 2.50
C SER A 16 21.77 -3.39 2.26
N LEU A 17 21.85 -2.07 2.15
CA LEU A 17 20.70 -1.23 1.79
C LEU A 17 20.10 -1.61 0.44
N ARG A 18 20.93 -2.09 -0.51
CA ARG A 18 20.46 -2.57 -1.81
C ARG A 18 19.55 -3.79 -1.66
N THR A 19 19.93 -4.74 -0.81
CA THR A 19 19.10 -5.93 -0.51
C THR A 19 17.77 -5.51 0.14
N GLY A 20 17.82 -4.57 1.09
CA GLY A 20 16.62 -4.01 1.71
C GLY A 20 15.69 -3.33 0.71
N ALA A 21 16.23 -2.50 -0.19
CA ALA A 21 15.47 -1.83 -1.23
C ALA A 21 14.82 -2.82 -2.21
N LEU A 22 15.55 -3.86 -2.65
CA LEU A 22 14.99 -4.91 -3.49
C LEU A 22 13.90 -5.72 -2.78
N ALA A 23 14.05 -6.00 -1.49
CA ALA A 23 13.02 -6.66 -0.69
C ALA A 23 11.74 -5.81 -0.58
N VAL A 24 11.89 -4.50 -0.31
CA VAL A 24 10.77 -3.56 -0.27
C VAL A 24 10.04 -3.50 -1.61
N LEU A 25 10.77 -3.38 -2.72
CA LEU A 25 10.16 -3.39 -4.05
C LEU A 25 9.48 -4.72 -4.39
N GLY A 26 10.08 -5.84 -3.98
CA GLY A 26 9.48 -7.16 -4.14
C GLY A 26 8.15 -7.31 -3.37
N LEU A 27 8.11 -6.80 -2.14
CA LEU A 27 6.89 -6.74 -1.33
C LEU A 27 5.83 -5.83 -1.96
N ASP A 28 6.23 -4.68 -2.50
CA ASP A 28 5.32 -3.74 -3.17
C ASP A 28 4.74 -4.33 -4.47
N ALA A 29 5.57 -5.02 -5.27
CA ALA A 29 5.12 -5.74 -6.45
C ALA A 29 4.15 -6.87 -6.10
N PHE A 30 4.44 -7.63 -5.04
CA PHE A 30 3.54 -8.67 -4.54
C PHE A 30 2.21 -8.08 -4.06
N TYR A 31 2.24 -6.97 -3.31
CA TYR A 31 1.05 -6.23 -2.89
C TYR A 31 0.19 -5.79 -4.08
N GLY A 32 0.79 -5.19 -5.11
CA GLY A 32 0.09 -4.81 -6.34
C GLY A 32 -0.55 -6.02 -7.05
N CYS A 33 0.15 -7.16 -7.13
CA CYS A 33 -0.39 -8.39 -7.69
C CYS A 33 -1.58 -8.93 -6.88
N VAL A 34 -1.48 -8.92 -5.54
CA VAL A 34 -2.58 -9.31 -4.65
C VAL A 34 -3.79 -8.41 -4.85
N LEU A 35 -3.59 -7.09 -5.01
CA LEU A 35 -4.67 -6.16 -5.33
C LEU A 35 -5.35 -6.51 -6.66
N VAL A 36 -4.59 -6.72 -7.73
CA VAL A 36 -5.15 -7.09 -9.04
C VAL A 36 -5.95 -8.38 -8.94
N PHE A 37 -5.37 -9.42 -8.31
CA PHE A 37 -6.01 -10.72 -8.16
C PHE A 37 -7.28 -10.64 -7.32
N LEU A 38 -7.22 -9.95 -6.17
CA LEU A 38 -8.37 -9.72 -5.30
C LEU A 38 -9.49 -9.04 -6.09
N HIS A 39 -9.22 -7.91 -6.73
CA HIS A 39 -10.23 -7.16 -7.47
C HIS A 39 -10.79 -7.97 -8.64
N MET A 40 -9.97 -8.74 -9.36
CA MET A 40 -10.45 -9.66 -10.40
C MET A 40 -11.41 -10.72 -9.85
N MET A 41 -11.10 -11.33 -8.69
CA MET A 41 -12.01 -12.26 -8.02
C MET A 41 -13.32 -11.59 -7.58
N LEU A 42 -13.23 -10.35 -7.07
CA LEU A 42 -14.40 -9.59 -6.62
C LEU A 42 -15.31 -9.19 -7.80
N LEU A 43 -14.74 -8.83 -8.95
CA LEU A 43 -15.49 -8.58 -10.20
C LEU A 43 -16.15 -9.86 -10.72
N GLY A 44 -15.43 -10.98 -10.72
CA GLY A 44 -15.96 -12.25 -11.22
C GLY A 44 -17.09 -12.83 -10.36
N SER A 45 -17.39 -12.23 -9.21
CA SER A 45 -18.47 -12.67 -8.32
C SER A 45 -19.63 -11.66 -8.23
N THR A 46 -19.64 -10.63 -9.07
CA THR A 46 -20.81 -9.73 -9.23
C THR A 46 -21.86 -10.26 -10.22
N ASP A 47 -21.95 -11.58 -10.42
CA ASP A 47 -22.91 -12.23 -11.32
C ASP A 47 -24.36 -12.13 -10.79
N GLU A 48 -24.97 -10.99 -11.06
CA GLU A 48 -26.17 -10.77 -11.85
C GLU A 48 -26.66 -9.37 -11.45
N PRO A 49 -26.98 -8.48 -12.41
CA PRO A 49 -27.75 -7.30 -12.08
C PRO A 49 -29.10 -7.81 -11.60
N VAL A 50 -29.29 -7.88 -10.28
CA VAL A 50 -30.64 -7.87 -9.71
C VAL A 50 -31.24 -6.58 -10.24
N THR A 51 -32.00 -6.72 -11.31
CA THR A 51 -32.75 -5.65 -11.95
C THR A 51 -33.95 -5.36 -11.05
N GLU A 52 -33.72 -5.23 -9.74
CA GLU A 52 -34.65 -4.60 -8.84
C GLU A 52 -34.49 -3.11 -9.09
N GLN A 53 -35.32 -2.66 -10.02
CA GLN A 53 -35.81 -1.32 -10.15
C GLN A 53 -36.05 -0.75 -8.73
N PHE A 54 -35.03 -0.09 -8.17
CA PHE A 54 -35.07 0.55 -6.87
C PHE A 54 -36.02 1.74 -6.98
N THR A 55 -37.31 1.42 -6.92
CA THR A 55 -38.40 2.38 -6.89
C THR A 55 -38.38 3.00 -5.50
N TRP A 56 -38.14 4.31 -5.44
CA TRP A 56 -38.18 5.10 -4.20
C TRP A 56 -39.50 4.98 -3.42
N GLN A 57 -40.53 4.35 -4.00
CA GLN A 57 -41.79 3.96 -3.33
C GLN A 57 -41.61 2.94 -2.18
N SER A 58 -40.45 2.32 -2.06
CA SER A 58 -40.12 1.30 -1.04
C SER A 58 -39.79 1.87 0.36
N MET A 59 -39.51 3.17 0.49
CA MET A 59 -39.10 3.79 1.77
C MET A 59 -40.21 3.93 2.82
N THR A 60 -41.48 3.68 2.50
CA THR A 60 -42.60 3.85 3.46
C THR A 60 -42.97 2.61 4.26
N GLN A 61 -42.32 1.45 4.05
CA GLN A 61 -42.60 0.24 4.84
C GLN A 61 -41.33 -0.49 5.33
N PRO A 62 -40.69 0.00 6.41
CA PRO A 62 -39.51 -0.65 6.97
C PRO A 62 -39.79 -2.00 7.65
N HIS A 63 -41.04 -2.33 8.02
CA HIS A 63 -41.32 -3.50 8.85
C HIS A 63 -41.86 -4.75 8.12
N ARG A 64 -42.27 -4.66 6.85
CA ARG A 64 -42.93 -5.81 6.18
C ARG A 64 -41.99 -6.71 5.38
N ARG A 65 -40.79 -6.25 5.02
CA ARG A 65 -39.82 -7.00 4.19
C ARG A 65 -38.94 -8.00 4.95
N LEU A 66 -39.04 -8.09 6.28
CA LEU A 66 -38.32 -9.11 7.05
C LEU A 66 -39.03 -10.47 7.06
N ALA A 67 -40.33 -10.52 6.74
CA ALA A 67 -41.14 -11.75 6.80
C ALA A 67 -41.34 -12.41 5.43
N GLU A 68 -41.30 -11.64 4.34
CA GLU A 68 -41.32 -12.18 2.99
C GLU A 68 -39.87 -12.35 2.54
N GLY A 69 -39.44 -13.61 2.47
CA GLY A 69 -38.14 -14.04 1.96
C GLY A 69 -37.98 -13.70 0.47
N GLY A 70 -37.93 -12.40 0.17
CA GLY A 70 -37.39 -11.88 -1.08
C GLY A 70 -35.97 -12.37 -1.16
N GLY A 71 -35.69 -13.14 -2.20
CA GLY A 71 -34.37 -13.64 -2.55
C GLY A 71 -33.44 -12.48 -2.85
N LEU A 72 -33.03 -11.74 -1.81
CA LEU A 72 -31.77 -11.02 -1.75
C LEU A 72 -30.76 -12.02 -2.27
N ALA A 73 -30.34 -11.81 -3.52
CA ALA A 73 -29.32 -12.58 -4.21
C ALA A 73 -28.22 -12.79 -3.19
N ARG A 74 -28.22 -13.98 -2.61
CA ARG A 74 -27.38 -14.33 -1.47
C ARG A 74 -26.01 -14.37 -2.10
N VAL A 75 -25.28 -13.26 -2.01
CA VAL A 75 -23.89 -13.13 -2.45
C VAL A 75 -23.20 -14.35 -1.87
N ARG A 76 -22.95 -15.32 -2.76
CA ARG A 76 -22.72 -16.72 -2.40
C ARG A 76 -21.44 -16.77 -1.59
N THR A 77 -21.60 -16.89 -0.27
CA THR A 77 -20.59 -17.17 0.77
C THR A 77 -19.18 -17.13 0.24
N ARG A 78 -18.66 -15.91 0.05
CA ARG A 78 -17.23 -15.71 -0.16
C ARG A 78 -16.55 -16.19 1.11
N SER A 79 -15.61 -17.13 0.98
CA SER A 79 -14.80 -17.61 2.11
C SER A 79 -14.37 -16.47 3.03
N TRP A 80 -14.43 -16.68 4.35
CA TRP A 80 -14.14 -15.67 5.37
C TRP A 80 -12.83 -14.90 5.12
N TRP A 81 -11.82 -15.56 4.55
CA TRP A 81 -10.54 -14.93 4.22
C TRP A 81 -10.65 -13.88 3.11
N LEU A 82 -11.52 -14.10 2.11
CA LEU A 82 -11.74 -13.18 0.99
C LEU A 82 -12.50 -11.95 1.46
N GLN A 83 -13.49 -12.12 2.35
CA GLN A 83 -14.16 -11.03 3.07
C GLN A 83 -13.16 -10.19 3.87
N PHE A 84 -12.23 -10.85 4.55
CA PHE A 84 -11.18 -10.19 5.35
C PHE A 84 -10.14 -9.44 4.51
N MET A 85 -9.82 -9.94 3.31
CA MET A 85 -8.96 -9.27 2.32
C MET A 85 -9.67 -8.11 1.62
N ASP A 86 -10.95 -8.24 1.27
CA ASP A 86 -11.78 -7.17 0.71
C ASP A 86 -11.92 -6.01 1.70
N LEU A 87 -12.10 -6.32 2.99
CA LEU A 87 -12.13 -5.32 4.05
C LEU A 87 -10.84 -4.48 4.11
N ASP A 88 -9.68 -5.10 3.96
CA ASP A 88 -8.38 -4.41 4.04
C ASP A 88 -7.95 -3.76 2.74
N PHE A 89 -8.15 -4.42 1.60
CA PHE A 89 -7.51 -4.04 0.34
C PHE A 89 -8.51 -3.73 -0.76
N GLY A 90 -9.77 -4.13 -0.63
CA GLY A 90 -10.78 -3.91 -1.64
C GLY A 90 -11.20 -2.45 -1.73
N PHE A 91 -11.43 -1.96 -2.95
CA PHE A 91 -11.92 -0.60 -3.19
C PHE A 91 -13.45 -0.53 -3.22
N GLY A 92 -14.16 -1.66 -3.14
CA GLY A 92 -15.63 -1.74 -3.12
C GLY A 92 -16.26 -1.10 -1.86
N HIS A 93 -17.54 -1.40 -1.60
CA HIS A 93 -18.34 -0.83 -0.50
C HIS A 93 -18.87 0.59 -0.80
N GLN A 94 -19.13 0.86 -2.08
CA GLN A 94 -19.69 2.10 -2.59
C GLN A 94 -18.90 3.33 -2.10
N LEU A 95 -17.57 3.23 -2.04
CA LEU A 95 -16.70 4.33 -1.65
C LEU A 95 -16.98 5.54 -2.54
N LEU A 96 -17.02 6.72 -1.93
CA LEU A 96 -17.32 8.01 -2.59
C LEU A 96 -18.67 8.06 -3.35
N GLY A 97 -19.58 7.12 -3.08
CA GLY A 97 -20.86 7.03 -3.79
C GLY A 97 -20.75 6.44 -5.20
N LEU A 98 -19.58 5.91 -5.56
CA LEU A 98 -19.38 5.23 -6.85
C LEU A 98 -19.96 3.81 -6.80
N PRO A 99 -20.42 3.26 -7.94
CA PRO A 99 -20.84 1.87 -8.01
C PRO A 99 -19.66 0.93 -7.73
N ASP A 100 -19.94 -0.21 -7.10
CA ASP A 100 -18.90 -1.18 -6.70
C ASP A 100 -18.05 -1.62 -7.89
N GLN A 101 -18.65 -1.85 -9.07
CA GLN A 101 -17.91 -2.21 -10.27
C GLN A 101 -16.83 -1.18 -10.63
N ALA A 102 -17.16 0.12 -10.60
CA ALA A 102 -16.19 1.18 -10.92
C ALA A 102 -15.06 1.22 -9.88
N ASN A 103 -15.43 1.13 -8.60
CA ASN A 103 -14.48 1.06 -7.50
C ASN A 103 -13.53 -0.13 -7.61
N LEU A 104 -14.05 -1.31 -7.95
CA LEU A 104 -13.23 -2.50 -8.09
C LEU A 104 -12.29 -2.43 -9.31
N VAL A 105 -12.76 -1.87 -10.43
CA VAL A 105 -11.90 -1.59 -11.60
C VAL A 105 -10.79 -0.60 -11.23
N MET A 106 -11.10 0.46 -10.47
CA MET A 106 -10.08 1.40 -9.99
C MET A 106 -9.04 0.70 -9.11
N GLY A 107 -9.45 -0.19 -8.20
CA GLY A 107 -8.53 -0.97 -7.38
C GLY A 107 -7.62 -1.88 -8.21
N MET A 108 -8.14 -2.49 -9.28
CA MET A 108 -7.36 -3.29 -10.23
C MET A 108 -6.36 -2.44 -11.04
N CYS A 109 -6.77 -1.26 -11.52
CA CYS A 109 -5.88 -0.32 -12.22
C CYS A 109 -4.77 0.18 -11.29
N TYR A 110 -5.12 0.51 -10.05
CA TYR A 110 -4.17 0.90 -9.02
C TYR A 110 -3.15 -0.22 -8.73
N GLY A 111 -3.61 -1.45 -8.49
CA GLY A 111 -2.74 -2.61 -8.29
C GLY A 111 -1.78 -2.84 -9.47
N SER A 112 -2.28 -2.75 -10.70
CA SER A 112 -1.46 -2.87 -11.92
C SER A 112 -0.37 -1.79 -11.98
N LEU A 113 -0.71 -0.54 -11.66
CA LEU A 113 0.24 0.58 -11.64
C LEU A 113 1.34 0.36 -10.60
N VAL A 114 0.96 -0.07 -9.39
CA VAL A 114 1.92 -0.38 -8.31
C VAL A 114 2.86 -1.50 -8.73
N THR A 115 2.35 -2.61 -9.26
CA THR A 115 3.17 -3.73 -9.74
C THR A 115 4.16 -3.29 -10.82
N LEU A 116 3.70 -2.56 -11.84
CA LEU A 116 4.57 -2.11 -12.93
C LEU A 116 5.63 -1.13 -12.44
N ALA A 117 5.28 -0.17 -11.57
CA ALA A 117 6.23 0.77 -10.99
C ALA A 117 7.31 0.07 -10.16
N ALA A 118 6.92 -0.93 -9.36
CA ALA A 118 7.83 -1.72 -8.56
C ALA A 118 8.78 -2.57 -9.42
N LEU A 119 8.24 -3.31 -10.40
CA LEU A 119 9.04 -4.12 -11.34
C LEU A 119 10.03 -3.27 -12.14
N TYR A 120 9.60 -2.09 -12.61
CA TYR A 120 10.47 -1.16 -13.31
C TYR A 120 11.65 -0.70 -12.43
N ASN A 121 11.40 -0.39 -11.16
CA ASN A 121 12.47 0.00 -10.23
C ASN A 121 13.38 -1.17 -9.88
N ILE A 122 12.86 -2.39 -9.76
CA ILE A 122 13.69 -3.60 -9.59
C ILE A 122 14.63 -3.71 -10.78
N GLN A 123 14.11 -3.64 -12.01
CA GLN A 123 14.90 -3.69 -13.23
C GLN A 123 15.97 -2.59 -13.26
N ALA A 124 15.62 -1.34 -12.93
CA ALA A 124 16.56 -0.22 -12.92
C ALA A 124 17.71 -0.42 -11.90
N ILE A 125 17.41 -0.99 -10.73
CA ILE A 125 18.40 -1.28 -9.68
C ILE A 125 19.28 -2.48 -10.07
N THR A 126 18.72 -3.51 -10.73
CA THR A 126 19.49 -4.70 -11.14
C THR A 126 20.39 -4.41 -12.34
N SER A 127 19.93 -3.60 -13.30
CA SER A 127 20.65 -3.29 -14.54
C SER A 127 21.70 -2.17 -14.38
N ASN A 128 21.80 -1.56 -13.19
CA ASN A 128 22.72 -0.43 -12.90
C ASN A 128 22.55 0.76 -13.87
N GLU A 129 21.30 1.10 -14.21
CA GLU A 129 20.98 2.24 -15.07
C GLU A 129 21.57 3.56 -14.51
N PRO A 130 22.17 4.44 -15.35
CA PRO A 130 22.75 5.69 -14.91
C PRO A 130 21.73 6.65 -14.28
N GLN A 131 20.45 6.50 -14.65
CA GLN A 131 19.35 7.30 -14.11
C GLN A 131 18.68 6.71 -12.87
N ARG A 132 19.20 5.61 -12.29
CA ARG A 132 18.58 4.91 -11.14
C ARG A 132 18.30 5.81 -9.94
N ALA A 133 19.18 6.79 -9.65
CA ALA A 133 18.98 7.74 -8.56
C ALA A 133 17.73 8.61 -8.75
N LYS A 134 17.46 9.00 -10.00
CA LYS A 134 16.27 9.78 -10.35
C LYS A 134 15.01 8.92 -10.18
N TYR A 135 15.03 7.68 -10.68
CA TYR A 135 13.89 6.77 -10.57
C TYR A 135 13.58 6.39 -9.12
N ALA A 136 14.60 6.10 -8.30
CA ALA A 136 14.43 5.80 -6.88
C ALA A 136 13.79 6.95 -6.10
N ARG A 137 14.13 8.21 -6.43
CA ARG A 137 13.49 9.39 -5.82
C ARG A 137 12.01 9.50 -6.19
N TYR A 138 11.67 9.33 -7.47
CA TYR A 138 10.27 9.33 -7.89
C TYR A 138 9.49 8.19 -7.25
N PHE A 139 10.08 7.00 -7.14
CA PHE A 139 9.44 5.88 -6.48
C PHE A 139 9.25 6.13 -4.99
N THR A 140 10.17 6.81 -4.31
CA THR A 140 9.99 7.21 -2.90
C THR A 140 8.77 8.12 -2.74
N THR A 141 8.61 9.12 -3.60
CA THR A 141 7.41 9.97 -3.62
C THR A 141 6.16 9.16 -3.90
N PHE A 142 6.23 8.22 -4.85
CA PHE A 142 5.13 7.31 -5.17
C PHE A 142 4.75 6.43 -3.97
N ALA A 143 5.70 5.86 -3.24
CA ALA A 143 5.45 5.05 -2.04
C ALA A 143 4.75 5.84 -0.93
N HIS A 144 5.12 7.11 -0.72
CA HIS A 144 4.38 7.98 0.20
C HIS A 144 2.94 8.24 -0.27
N LEU A 145 2.74 8.43 -1.57
CA LEU A 145 1.40 8.55 -2.15
C LEU A 145 0.59 7.27 -1.94
N GLN A 146 1.20 6.09 -2.04
CA GLN A 146 0.55 4.81 -1.75
C GLN A 146 0.04 4.73 -0.31
N ILE A 147 0.86 5.15 0.67
CA ILE A 147 0.43 5.22 2.09
C ILE A 147 -0.77 6.16 2.23
N PHE A 148 -0.71 7.34 1.61
CA PHE A 148 -1.80 8.31 1.66
C PHE A 148 -3.10 7.75 1.05
N VAL A 149 -3.01 7.09 -0.11
CA VAL A 149 -4.17 6.44 -0.77
C VAL A 149 -4.73 5.34 0.13
N TYR A 150 -3.87 4.46 0.67
CA TYR A 150 -4.28 3.40 1.58
C TYR A 150 -5.05 3.96 2.78
N VAL A 151 -4.45 4.89 3.54
CA VAL A 151 -5.07 5.50 4.71
C VAL A 151 -6.40 6.18 4.36
N SER A 152 -6.45 6.90 3.23
CA SER A 152 -7.68 7.57 2.77
C SER A 152 -8.81 6.56 2.50
N VAL A 153 -8.52 5.45 1.83
CA VAL A 153 -9.49 4.37 1.60
C VAL A 153 -10.00 3.80 2.93
N GLN A 154 -9.12 3.57 3.90
CA GLN A 154 -9.53 3.04 5.20
C GLN A 154 -10.42 4.01 5.99
N LEU A 155 -10.07 5.30 5.97
CA LEU A 155 -10.88 6.34 6.63
C LEU A 155 -12.27 6.46 5.99
N LEU A 156 -12.38 6.29 4.67
CA LEU A 156 -13.67 6.29 3.97
C LEU A 156 -14.53 5.05 4.29
N LYS A 157 -13.90 3.91 4.58
CA LYS A 157 -14.60 2.69 5.03
C LYS A 157 -15.04 2.76 6.48
N PHE A 158 -14.25 3.38 7.35
CA PHE A 158 -14.48 3.43 8.79
C PHE A 158 -15.92 3.76 9.22
N PRO A 159 -16.59 4.84 8.73
CA PRO A 159 -17.96 5.16 9.12
C PRO A 159 -19.00 4.16 8.59
N LYS A 160 -18.67 3.36 7.58
CA LYS A 160 -19.55 2.38 6.94
C LYS A 160 -19.45 0.98 7.51
N LEU A 161 -18.43 0.70 8.34
CA LEU A 161 -18.10 -0.62 8.86
C LEU A 161 -19.31 -1.37 9.43
N CYS A 162 -20.02 -0.79 10.40
CA CYS A 162 -21.07 -1.54 11.12
C CYS A 162 -22.45 -1.50 10.46
N ARG A 163 -22.73 -0.52 9.59
CA ARG A 163 -24.07 -0.36 8.98
C ARG A 163 -24.17 -1.04 7.63
N VAL A 164 -23.20 -0.79 6.75
CA VAL A 164 -23.25 -1.24 5.35
C VAL A 164 -22.35 -2.45 5.19
N ILE A 165 -21.08 -2.32 5.58
CA ILE A 165 -20.05 -3.33 5.31
C ILE A 165 -20.33 -4.64 6.06
N MET A 166 -20.60 -4.56 7.36
CA MET A 166 -20.86 -5.74 8.19
C MET A 166 -22.07 -6.55 7.70
N VAL A 167 -23.17 -5.86 7.36
CA VAL A 167 -24.44 -6.52 7.01
C VAL A 167 -24.42 -7.07 5.59
N GLN A 168 -23.82 -6.34 4.63
CA GLN A 168 -23.90 -6.69 3.21
C GLN A 168 -22.67 -7.47 2.71
N TYR A 169 -21.49 -7.21 3.27
CA TYR A 169 -20.22 -7.71 2.72
C TYR A 169 -19.48 -8.68 3.66
N LEU A 170 -19.75 -8.65 4.97
CA LEU A 170 -19.09 -9.50 5.97
C LEU A 170 -20.05 -10.43 6.75
N PRO A 171 -20.98 -11.17 6.10
CA PRO A 171 -21.97 -11.97 6.81
C PRO A 171 -21.33 -13.11 7.63
N ASP A 172 -20.22 -13.68 7.16
CA ASP A 172 -19.54 -14.79 7.83
C ASP A 172 -18.60 -14.31 8.95
N LEU A 173 -18.32 -13.00 9.00
CA LEU A 173 -17.48 -12.35 10.01
C LEU A 173 -18.32 -11.54 11.02
N ALA A 174 -19.61 -11.85 11.14
CA ALA A 174 -20.54 -11.17 12.04
C ALA A 174 -20.01 -11.17 13.48
N MET A 175 -19.53 -10.01 13.92
CA MET A 175 -18.98 -9.76 15.24
C MET A 175 -19.59 -8.48 15.81
N GLN A 176 -19.46 -8.26 17.12
CA GLN A 176 -19.93 -7.02 17.74
C GLN A 176 -19.21 -5.82 17.11
N CYS A 177 -19.94 -4.73 16.84
CA CYS A 177 -19.41 -3.55 16.14
C CYS A 177 -18.14 -2.97 16.80
N HIS A 178 -18.06 -2.94 18.13
CA HIS A 178 -16.87 -2.48 18.86
C HIS A 178 -15.63 -3.36 18.59
N VAL A 179 -15.82 -4.67 18.49
CA VAL A 179 -14.74 -5.62 18.19
C VAL A 179 -14.27 -5.43 16.74
N LEU A 180 -15.20 -5.25 15.80
CA LEU A 180 -14.87 -4.97 14.40
C LEU A 180 -14.06 -3.68 14.26
N TRP A 181 -14.47 -2.60 14.93
CA TRP A 181 -13.74 -1.34 14.95
C TRP A 181 -12.34 -1.48 15.51
N TYR A 182 -12.18 -2.18 16.62
CA TYR A 182 -10.88 -2.39 17.25
C TYR A 182 -9.94 -3.18 16.34
N ILE A 183 -10.38 -4.33 15.83
CA ILE A 183 -9.57 -5.18 14.93
C ILE A 183 -9.22 -4.44 13.66
N TYR A 184 -10.19 -3.76 13.05
CA TYR A 184 -9.98 -2.97 11.84
C TYR A 184 -8.94 -1.86 12.08
N THR A 185 -9.11 -1.06 13.13
CA THR A 185 -8.17 0.02 13.47
C THR A 185 -6.76 -0.51 13.72
N GLY A 186 -6.64 -1.60 14.50
CA GLY A 186 -5.36 -2.22 14.78
C GLY A 186 -4.64 -2.68 13.51
N ARG A 187 -5.36 -3.29 12.57
CA ARG A 187 -4.81 -3.71 11.26
C ARG A 187 -4.39 -2.52 10.41
N VAL A 188 -5.23 -1.49 10.29
CA VAL A 188 -4.91 -0.29 9.52
C VAL A 188 -3.65 0.39 10.06
N VAL A 189 -3.51 0.50 11.38
CA VAL A 189 -2.30 1.03 12.02
C VAL A 189 -1.09 0.14 11.76
N ALA A 190 -1.21 -1.18 11.94
CA ALA A 190 -0.10 -2.12 11.71
C ALA A 190 0.41 -2.09 10.25
N VAL A 191 -0.50 -2.11 9.27
CA VAL A 191 -0.15 -2.01 7.85
C VAL A 191 0.47 -0.66 7.53
N THR A 192 -0.08 0.45 8.06
CA THR A 192 0.48 1.79 7.85
C THR A 192 1.90 1.91 8.41
N LEU A 193 2.17 1.34 9.59
CA LEU A 193 3.51 1.28 10.17
C LEU A 193 4.47 0.46 9.31
N LEU A 194 4.03 -0.71 8.82
CA LEU A 194 4.83 -1.55 7.94
C LEU A 194 5.17 -0.86 6.61
N MET A 195 4.19 -0.19 5.98
CA MET A 195 4.41 0.59 4.76
C MET A 195 5.33 1.79 5.01
N SER A 196 5.19 2.46 6.16
CA SER A 196 6.05 3.58 6.56
C SER A 196 7.49 3.13 6.78
N LEU A 197 7.70 2.01 7.47
CA LEU A 197 9.02 1.41 7.66
C LEU A 197 9.66 1.01 6.32
N SER A 198 8.89 0.36 5.44
CA SER A 198 9.35 -0.05 4.11
C SER A 198 9.73 1.18 3.27
N THR A 199 8.92 2.24 3.33
CA THR A 199 9.19 3.51 2.64
C THR A 199 10.43 4.20 3.21
N TRP A 200 10.63 4.18 4.53
CA TRP A 200 11.84 4.74 5.16
C TRP A 200 13.12 4.01 4.72
N VAL A 201 13.08 2.67 4.63
CA VAL A 201 14.20 1.87 4.12
C VAL A 201 14.51 2.25 2.66
N PHE A 202 13.49 2.31 1.81
CA PHE A 202 13.68 2.64 0.40
C PHE A 202 14.12 4.10 0.20
N ALA A 203 13.57 5.02 0.98
CA ALA A 203 13.98 6.44 0.99
C ALA A 203 15.45 6.59 1.41
N SER A 204 15.91 5.82 2.40
CA SER A 204 17.31 5.80 2.83
C SER A 204 18.22 5.32 1.69
N TYR A 205 17.84 4.24 0.99
CA TYR A 205 18.53 3.78 -0.21
C TYR A 205 18.57 4.86 -1.31
N SER A 206 17.42 5.49 -1.60
CA SER A 206 17.33 6.57 -2.59
C SER A 206 18.15 7.81 -2.21
N PHE A 207 18.28 8.10 -0.91
CA PHE A 207 19.10 9.20 -0.42
C PHE A 207 20.58 8.91 -0.68
N VAL A 208 21.06 7.72 -0.34
CA VAL A 208 22.46 7.30 -0.58
C VAL A 208 22.83 7.38 -2.07
N LEU A 209 21.93 6.97 -2.97
CA LEU A 209 22.13 7.10 -4.42
C LEU A 209 22.42 8.53 -4.89
N SER A 210 22.09 9.55 -4.09
CA SER A 210 22.30 10.96 -4.42
C SER A 210 23.78 11.38 -4.38
N PHE A 211 24.64 10.62 -3.69
CA PHE A 211 26.06 10.94 -3.53
C PHE A 211 26.97 10.35 -4.62
N GLY A 212 26.40 9.69 -5.62
CA GLY A 212 27.14 9.14 -6.76
C GLY A 212 26.98 7.63 -6.93
N HIS A 213 27.47 7.11 -8.06
CA HIS A 213 27.32 5.69 -8.41
C HIS A 213 28.07 4.75 -7.46
N ASP A 214 29.22 5.20 -6.94
CA ASP A 214 30.08 4.44 -6.04
C ASP A 214 29.76 4.68 -4.55
N ALA A 215 28.80 5.56 -4.24
CA ALA A 215 28.46 5.91 -2.86
C ALA A 215 28.00 4.69 -2.05
N HIS A 216 27.35 3.71 -2.69
CA HIS A 216 26.99 2.45 -2.02
C HIS A 216 28.21 1.59 -1.69
N ALA A 217 29.17 1.49 -2.61
CA ALA A 217 30.40 0.74 -2.36
C ALA A 217 31.23 1.39 -1.25
N ALA A 218 31.20 2.71 -1.17
CA ALA A 218 31.82 3.46 -0.07
C ALA A 218 31.09 3.21 1.26
N LEU A 219 29.75 3.33 1.31
CA LEU A 219 28.97 3.16 2.54
C LEU A 219 28.97 1.73 3.09
N ASP A 220 29.05 0.71 2.24
CA ASP A 220 29.17 -0.67 2.67
C ASP A 220 30.58 -0.98 3.20
N HIS A 221 31.58 -0.13 2.93
CA HIS A 221 32.93 -0.28 3.47
C HIS A 221 32.99 0.29 4.90
N PRO A 222 33.44 -0.48 5.91
CA PRO A 222 33.45 -0.05 7.31
C PRO A 222 34.24 1.25 7.55
N ALA A 223 35.21 1.54 6.68
CA ALA A 223 36.05 2.74 6.74
C ALA A 223 35.29 4.06 6.51
N TYR A 224 34.16 4.07 5.80
CA TYR A 224 33.39 5.31 5.57
C TYR A 224 32.36 5.59 6.67
N ALA A 225 31.96 4.57 7.45
CA ALA A 225 31.04 4.76 8.57
C ALA A 225 31.65 5.70 9.63
N GLU A 226 32.96 5.57 9.92
CA GLU A 226 33.66 6.46 10.86
C GLU A 226 33.77 7.91 10.37
N VAL A 227 33.89 8.13 9.05
CA VAL A 227 34.04 9.48 8.48
C VAL A 227 32.74 10.29 8.57
N VAL A 228 31.57 9.63 8.50
CA VAL A 228 30.28 10.30 8.63
C VAL A 228 29.97 10.64 10.10
N GLU A 229 30.38 9.80 11.05
CA GLU A 229 30.16 10.05 12.49
C GLU A 229 31.13 11.11 13.05
N HIS A 230 32.32 11.22 12.48
CA HIS A 230 33.33 12.19 12.87
C HIS A 230 33.82 12.98 11.65
N PRO A 231 33.05 13.99 11.19
CA PRO A 231 33.53 14.89 10.15
C PRO A 231 34.76 15.62 10.67
N SER A 232 35.95 15.12 10.29
CA SER A 232 37.21 15.74 10.66
C SER A 232 37.24 17.18 10.11
N PRO A 233 37.52 18.19 10.94
CA PRO A 233 37.47 19.61 10.55
C PRO A 233 38.52 20.01 9.48
N SER A 234 39.34 19.08 9.00
CA SER A 234 40.46 19.32 8.08
C SER A 234 40.16 19.01 6.59
N ALA A 235 38.98 18.49 6.22
CA ALA A 235 38.67 18.08 4.84
C ALA A 235 38.38 19.24 3.85
N GLY A 236 38.56 20.50 4.25
CA GLY A 236 38.32 21.69 3.41
C GLY A 236 39.37 21.97 2.32
N ARG A 237 40.36 21.09 2.10
CA ARG A 237 41.37 21.29 1.05
C ARG A 237 41.14 20.35 -0.11
N SER A 238 40.28 20.79 -1.04
CA SER A 238 40.19 20.19 -2.37
C SER A 238 41.57 20.32 -3.03
N PRO A 239 42.22 19.22 -3.46
CA PRO A 239 43.44 19.32 -4.23
C PRO A 239 43.10 20.00 -5.56
N GLY A 240 43.63 21.20 -5.74
CA GLY A 240 43.48 21.93 -6.99
C GLY A 240 44.05 21.12 -8.15
N PRO A 241 43.52 21.29 -9.38
CA PRO A 241 44.04 20.60 -10.55
C PRO A 241 45.49 21.05 -10.77
N GLY A 242 46.42 20.14 -10.48
CA GLY A 242 47.81 20.27 -10.89
C GLY A 242 47.86 20.30 -12.41
N ARG A 243 48.45 21.38 -12.94
CA ARG A 243 48.76 21.55 -14.37
C ARG A 243 49.88 20.62 -14.81
#